data_AF-A0A6J4R0Z3-F1
#
_entry.id   AF-A0A6J4R0Z3-F1
#
_cell.length_a   1.000
_cell.length_b   1.000
_cell.length_c   1.000
_cell.angle_alpha   90.00
_cell.angle_beta   90.00
_cell.angle_gamma   90.00
#
_symmetry.space_group_name_H-M   'P 1'
#
loop_
_entity.id
_entity.type
_entity.pdbx_description
1 polymer ?
#
loop_
_entity_poly.entity_id
_entity_poly.type
_entity_poly.pdbx_seq_one_letter_code
_entity_poly.pdbx_strand_id
1 'polypeptide(L)'
;MQEIDTALVTYEEDLYNGLRLLETGQLDQALEVDEERVDPSFEELKEVLQRASNSASANAQQHNQFADWGSALPLTLAACLIGLLFWLFERARRSAELLRIESLKAQNTLLQQSNRELRDFVRVASRALQEPLRKARTFGDRLRSKYANVLDDRGRDYLERMERALPRMQNLLEDLLNLSRITTQVRTLEPAVDPREVAEEVISDLG
;
A
#
# COMPACT_ATOMS: atom_id res chain seq x y z
N MET A 1 -44.68 20.60 -41.29
CA MET A 1 -45.44 19.58 -42.04
C MET A 1 -46.67 20.20 -42.66
N GLN A 2 -47.57 20.79 -41.87
CA GLN A 2 -48.79 21.44 -42.38
C GLN A 2 -48.56 22.52 -43.46
N GLU A 3 -47.47 23.30 -43.39
CA GLU A 3 -47.12 24.30 -44.42
C GLU A 3 -46.66 23.69 -45.76
N ILE A 4 -45.92 22.56 -45.72
CA ILE A 4 -45.47 21.85 -46.94
C ILE A 4 -46.68 21.25 -47.66
N ASP A 5 -47.57 20.61 -46.89
CA ASP A 5 -48.78 19.99 -47.43
C ASP A 5 -49.69 21.04 -48.08
N THR A 6 -49.78 22.23 -47.48
CA THR A 6 -50.59 23.33 -48.02
C THR A 6 -50.00 23.88 -49.32
N ALA A 7 -48.69 24.15 -49.36
CA ALA A 7 -48.04 24.66 -50.59
C ALA A 7 -48.07 23.64 -51.74
N LEU A 8 -47.99 22.34 -51.42
CA LEU A 8 -48.07 21.27 -52.41
C LEU A 8 -49.47 21.19 -53.05
N VAL A 9 -50.52 21.24 -52.23
CA VAL A 9 -51.91 21.22 -52.72
C VAL A 9 -52.21 22.42 -53.60
N THR A 10 -51.76 23.62 -53.23
CA THR A 10 -51.93 24.83 -54.05
C THR A 10 -51.26 24.70 -55.42
N TYR A 11 -50.01 24.23 -55.46
CA TYR A 11 -49.28 24.00 -56.71
C TYR A 11 -49.98 22.94 -57.59
N GLU A 12 -50.44 21.83 -56.99
CA GLU A 12 -51.17 20.79 -57.73
C GLU A 12 -52.49 21.32 -58.32
N GLU A 13 -53.22 22.15 -57.59
CA GLU A 13 -54.47 22.74 -58.05
C GLU A 13 -54.25 23.75 -59.19
N ASP A 14 -53.26 24.63 -59.06
CA ASP A 14 -52.92 25.60 -60.11
C ASP A 14 -52.40 24.90 -61.38
N LEU A 15 -51.56 23.87 -61.23
CA LEU A 15 -51.05 23.06 -62.34
C LEU A 15 -52.18 22.30 -63.06
N TYR A 16 -53.10 21.70 -62.31
CA TYR A 16 -54.26 21.01 -62.88
C TYR A 16 -55.16 21.96 -63.67
N ASN A 17 -55.39 23.17 -63.14
CA ASN A 17 -56.17 24.20 -63.83
C ASN A 17 -55.50 24.65 -65.14
N GLY A 18 -54.18 24.86 -65.14
CA GLY A 18 -53.42 25.17 -66.36
C GLY A 18 -53.49 24.05 -67.40
N LEU A 19 -53.29 22.79 -66.99
CA LEU A 19 -53.37 21.62 -67.88
C LEU A 19 -54.75 21.45 -68.52
N ARG A 20 -55.82 21.68 -67.75
CA ARG A 20 -57.19 21.59 -68.27
C ARG A 20 -57.48 22.61 -69.37
N LEU A 21 -56.92 23.82 -69.27
CA LEU A 21 -57.05 24.87 -70.29
C LEU A 21 -56.27 24.52 -71.57
N LEU A 22 -55.16 23.81 -71.45
CA LEU A 22 -54.43 23.27 -72.61
C LEU A 22 -55.25 22.19 -73.34
N GLU A 23 -55.90 21.30 -72.59
CA GLU A 23 -56.76 20.25 -73.17
C GLU A 23 -57.98 20.81 -73.93
N THR A 24 -58.50 21.97 -73.54
CA THR A 24 -59.61 22.66 -74.22
C THR A 24 -59.16 23.55 -75.38
N GLY A 25 -57.85 23.62 -75.66
CA GLY A 25 -57.27 24.42 -76.75
C GLY A 25 -57.18 25.92 -76.45
N GLN A 26 -57.33 26.34 -75.20
CA GLN A 26 -57.30 27.74 -74.76
C GLN A 26 -55.88 28.15 -74.34
N LEU A 27 -54.97 28.18 -75.32
CA LEU A 27 -53.53 28.40 -75.12
C LEU A 27 -53.21 29.72 -74.41
N ASP A 28 -53.85 30.82 -74.81
CA ASP A 28 -53.56 32.14 -74.24
C ASP A 28 -53.92 32.21 -72.74
N GLN A 29 -55.03 31.56 -72.34
CA GLN A 29 -55.46 31.49 -70.94
C GLN A 29 -54.61 30.50 -70.12
N ALA A 30 -54.13 29.43 -70.76
CA ALA A 30 -53.22 28.51 -70.10
C ALA A 30 -51.87 29.16 -69.79
N LEU A 31 -51.34 29.98 -70.71
CA LEU A 31 -50.11 30.76 -70.49
C LEU A 31 -50.28 31.80 -69.36
N GLU A 32 -51.43 32.47 -69.31
CA GLU A 32 -51.75 33.43 -68.24
C GLU A 32 -51.82 32.75 -66.87
N VAL A 33 -52.44 31.56 -66.77
CA VAL A 33 -52.48 30.77 -65.52
C VAL A 33 -51.10 30.24 -65.14
N ASP A 34 -50.27 29.86 -66.11
CA ASP A 34 -48.90 29.40 -65.87
C ASP A 34 -48.05 30.50 -65.21
N GLU A 35 -48.04 31.70 -65.83
CA GLU A 35 -47.25 32.84 -65.36
C GLU A 35 -47.78 33.46 -64.06
N GLU A 36 -49.12 33.59 -63.92
CA GLU A 36 -49.71 34.27 -62.75
C GLU A 36 -49.94 33.36 -61.55
N ARG A 37 -49.99 32.03 -61.73
CA ARG A 37 -50.38 31.10 -60.66
C ARG A 37 -49.46 29.90 -60.48
N VAL A 38 -49.12 29.18 -61.57
CA VAL A 38 -48.29 27.97 -61.47
C VAL A 38 -46.85 28.31 -61.08
N ASP A 39 -46.23 29.30 -61.74
CA ASP A 39 -44.88 29.74 -61.44
C ASP A 39 -44.72 30.26 -60.00
N PRO A 40 -45.60 31.16 -59.50
CA PRO A 40 -45.56 31.62 -58.11
C PRO A 40 -45.76 30.50 -57.08
N SER A 41 -46.72 29.59 -57.31
CA SER A 41 -47.00 28.49 -56.37
C SER A 41 -45.86 27.46 -56.33
N PHE A 42 -45.16 27.24 -57.45
CA PHE A 42 -43.96 26.42 -57.49
C PHE A 42 -42.81 27.02 -56.69
N GLU A 43 -42.52 28.32 -56.85
CA GLU A 43 -41.47 28.97 -56.07
C GLU A 43 -41.82 29.02 -54.58
N GLU A 44 -43.09 29.20 -54.21
CA GLU A 44 -43.53 29.11 -52.82
C GLU A 44 -43.28 27.71 -52.22
N LEU A 45 -43.67 26.65 -52.94
CA LEU A 45 -43.40 25.27 -52.52
C LEU A 45 -41.90 25.01 -52.32
N LYS A 46 -41.08 25.47 -53.26
CA LYS A 46 -39.62 25.36 -53.21
C LYS A 46 -39.02 26.11 -52.02
N GLU A 47 -39.49 27.30 -51.71
CA GLU A 47 -39.05 28.04 -50.52
C GLU A 47 -39.43 27.34 -49.22
N VAL A 48 -40.65 26.80 -49.12
CA VAL A 48 -41.11 26.06 -47.95
C VAL A 48 -40.28 24.78 -47.75
N LEU A 49 -40.01 24.03 -48.83
CA LEU A 49 -39.14 22.85 -48.79
C LEU A 49 -37.71 23.21 -48.38
N GLN A 50 -37.17 24.32 -48.89
CA GLN A 50 -35.82 24.78 -48.54
C GLN A 50 -35.74 25.18 -47.05
N ARG A 51 -36.74 25.89 -46.53
CA ARG A 51 -36.83 26.22 -45.10
C ARG A 51 -36.97 24.97 -44.23
N ALA A 52 -37.78 24.02 -44.64
CA ALA A 52 -37.94 22.74 -43.94
C ALA A 52 -36.64 21.93 -43.91
N SER A 53 -35.91 21.87 -45.02
CA SER A 53 -34.61 21.19 -45.11
C SER A 53 -33.53 21.84 -44.24
N ASN A 54 -33.42 23.17 -44.30
CA ASN A 54 -32.47 23.93 -43.50
C ASN A 54 -32.75 23.79 -41.99
N SER A 55 -34.02 23.83 -41.60
CA SER A 55 -34.42 23.65 -40.20
C SER A 55 -34.23 22.22 -39.71
N ALA A 56 -34.52 21.21 -40.54
CA ALA A 56 -34.23 19.80 -40.21
C ALA A 56 -32.73 19.57 -39.99
N SER A 57 -31.87 20.16 -40.82
CA SER A 57 -30.42 20.09 -40.69
C SER A 57 -29.91 20.79 -39.43
N ALA A 58 -30.44 21.98 -39.11
CA ALA A 58 -30.10 22.72 -37.90
C ALA A 58 -30.51 21.95 -36.62
N ASN A 59 -31.70 21.36 -36.60
CA ASN A 59 -32.18 20.55 -35.49
C ASN A 59 -31.34 19.29 -35.28
N ALA A 60 -30.92 18.60 -36.35
CA ALA A 60 -30.05 17.45 -36.27
C ALA A 60 -28.67 17.79 -35.65
N GLN A 61 -28.12 18.96 -35.95
CA GLN A 61 -26.84 19.42 -35.37
C GLN A 61 -26.96 19.74 -33.88
N GLN A 62 -28.09 20.32 -33.44
CA GLN A 62 -28.34 20.64 -32.04
C GLN A 62 -28.45 19.38 -31.17
N HIS A 63 -29.00 18.28 -31.69
CA HIS A 63 -29.15 17.03 -30.96
C HIS A 63 -27.82 16.29 -30.69
N ASN A 64 -26.78 16.49 -31.51
CA ASN A 64 -25.47 15.87 -31.29
C ASN A 64 -24.70 16.50 -30.12
N GLN A 65 -24.91 17.79 -29.82
CA GLN A 65 -24.21 18.46 -28.72
C GLN A 65 -24.64 17.94 -27.33
N PHE A 66 -25.88 17.45 -27.18
CA PHE A 66 -26.34 16.87 -25.92
C PHE A 66 -25.77 15.47 -25.65
N ALA A 67 -25.44 14.71 -26.70
CA ALA A 67 -24.88 13.37 -26.56
C ALA A 67 -23.47 13.38 -25.93
N ASP A 68 -22.63 14.36 -26.28
CA ASP A 68 -21.25 14.46 -25.78
C ASP A 68 -21.16 14.72 -24.26
N TRP A 69 -22.05 15.54 -23.71
CA TRP A 69 -22.07 15.84 -22.27
C TRP A 69 -22.64 14.69 -21.43
N GLY A 70 -23.46 13.81 -22.03
CA GLY A 70 -24.06 12.65 -21.37
C GLY A 70 -23.04 11.58 -20.96
N SER A 71 -22.00 11.36 -21.76
CA SER A 71 -20.95 10.36 -21.47
C SER A 71 -19.80 10.89 -20.60
N ALA A 72 -19.54 12.20 -20.63
CA ALA A 72 -18.41 12.80 -19.90
C ALA A 72 -18.65 12.88 -18.38
N LEU A 73 -19.87 13.16 -17.95
CA LEU A 73 -20.25 13.26 -16.55
C LEU A 73 -20.02 11.97 -15.73
N PRO A 74 -20.47 10.78 -16.17
CA PRO A 74 -20.22 9.54 -15.42
C PRO A 74 -18.73 9.18 -15.37
N LEU A 75 -17.97 9.48 -16.43
CA LEU A 75 -16.53 9.21 -16.47
C LEU A 75 -15.74 10.07 -15.49
N THR A 76 -16.04 11.37 -15.42
CA THR A 76 -15.40 12.28 -14.45
C THR A 76 -15.79 11.92 -13.02
N LEU A 77 -17.05 11.58 -12.78
CA LEU A 77 -17.52 11.12 -11.47
C LEU A 77 -16.87 9.80 -11.05
N ALA A 78 -16.72 8.85 -11.97
CA ALA A 78 -15.99 7.61 -11.74
C ALA A 78 -14.50 7.86 -11.43
N ALA A 79 -13.84 8.74 -12.18
CA ALA A 79 -12.44 9.11 -11.94
C ALA A 79 -12.26 9.76 -10.55
N CYS A 80 -13.16 10.67 -10.17
CA CYS A 80 -13.17 11.26 -8.83
C CYS A 80 -13.40 10.22 -7.73
N LEU A 81 -14.33 9.29 -7.93
CA LEU A 81 -14.59 8.19 -6.99
C LEU A 81 -13.38 7.28 -6.83
N ILE A 82 -12.74 6.89 -7.93
CA ILE A 82 -11.53 6.07 -7.90
C ILE A 82 -10.40 6.80 -7.17
N GLY A 83 -10.20 8.09 -7.47
CA GLY A 83 -9.22 8.92 -6.79
C GLY A 83 -9.48 9.04 -5.29
N LEU A 84 -10.75 9.23 -4.89
CA LEU A 84 -11.17 9.31 -3.49
C LEU A 84 -10.96 7.98 -2.76
N LEU A 85 -11.31 6.85 -3.38
CA LEU A 85 -11.07 5.52 -2.84
C LEU A 85 -9.58 5.23 -2.69
N PHE A 86 -8.78 5.57 -3.71
CA PHE A 86 -7.32 5.41 -3.66
C PHE A 86 -6.71 6.26 -2.54
N TRP A 87 -7.15 7.51 -2.39
CA TRP A 87 -6.70 8.40 -1.32
C TRP A 87 -7.07 7.88 0.07
N LEU A 88 -8.29 7.35 0.24
CA LEU A 88 -8.73 6.72 1.49
C LEU A 88 -7.93 5.46 1.82
N PHE A 89 -7.67 4.63 0.80
CA PHE A 89 -6.88 3.41 0.95
C PHE A 89 -5.45 3.73 1.38
N GLU A 90 -4.80 4.68 0.71
CA GLU A 90 -3.44 5.12 1.04
C GLU A 90 -3.38 5.69 2.47
N ARG A 91 -4.40 6.45 2.88
CA ARG A 91 -4.52 6.97 4.24
C ARG A 91 -4.66 5.85 5.29
N ALA A 92 -5.46 4.83 5.01
CA ALA A 92 -5.63 3.68 5.89
C ALA A 92 -4.36 2.82 5.96
N ARG A 93 -3.62 2.71 4.86
CA ARG A 93 -2.35 1.98 4.80
C ARG A 93 -1.29 2.63 5.70
N ARG A 94 -1.17 3.96 5.64
CA ARG A 94 -0.22 4.72 6.48
C ARG A 94 -0.49 4.54 7.98
N SER A 95 -1.75 4.52 8.42
CA SER A 95 -2.05 4.31 9.84
C SER A 95 -1.72 2.89 10.31
N ALA A 96 -1.96 1.88 9.47
CA ALA A 96 -1.61 0.49 9.77
C ALA A 96 -0.10 0.28 9.90
N GLU A 97 0.70 0.94 9.05
CA GLU A 97 2.17 0.89 9.13
C GLU A 97 2.70 1.53 10.40
N LEU A 98 2.16 2.67 10.82
CA LEU A 98 2.55 3.34 12.07
C LEU A 98 2.26 2.46 13.29
N LEU A 99 1.06 1.87 13.37
CA LEU A 99 0.71 0.94 14.45
C LEU A 99 1.61 -0.30 14.46
N ARG A 100 1.96 -0.82 13.28
CA ARG A 100 2.89 -1.95 13.16
C ARG A 100 4.28 -1.59 13.68
N ILE A 101 4.82 -0.44 13.28
CA ILE A 101 6.14 0.04 13.74
C ILE A 101 6.11 0.27 15.26
N GLU A 102 5.06 0.88 15.78
CA GLU A 102 4.91 1.12 17.22
C GLU A 102 4.82 -0.18 18.01
N SER A 103 4.05 -1.16 17.53
CA SER A 103 3.97 -2.49 18.16
C SER A 103 5.31 -3.23 18.16
N LEU A 104 6.07 -3.15 17.05
CA LEU A 104 7.40 -3.74 16.96
C LEU A 104 8.39 -3.05 17.90
N LYS A 105 8.33 -1.71 18.00
CA LYS A 105 9.15 -0.95 18.95
C LYS A 105 8.81 -1.34 20.39
N ALA A 106 7.53 -1.42 20.74
CA ALA A 106 7.08 -1.82 22.08
C ALA A 106 7.50 -3.26 22.43
N GLN A 107 7.40 -4.20 21.48
CA GLN A 107 7.90 -5.56 21.68
C GLN A 107 9.43 -5.58 21.85
N ASN A 108 10.16 -4.79 21.07
CA ASN A 108 11.60 -4.70 21.18
C ASN A 108 12.03 -4.11 22.53
N THR A 109 11.38 -3.05 23.01
CA THR A 109 11.68 -2.45 24.32
C THR A 109 11.38 -3.43 25.47
N LEU A 110 10.28 -4.18 25.40
CA LEU A 110 9.95 -5.24 26.35
C LEU A 110 11.00 -6.37 26.34
N LEU A 111 11.40 -6.83 25.15
CA LEU A 111 12.46 -7.85 25.02
C LEU A 111 13.79 -7.35 25.57
N GLN A 112 14.16 -6.10 25.31
CA GLN A 112 15.37 -5.49 25.86
C GLN A 112 15.29 -5.38 27.39
N GLN A 113 14.13 -5.01 27.94
CA GLN A 113 13.92 -4.93 29.37
C GLN A 113 14.01 -6.31 30.03
N SER A 114 13.30 -7.30 29.50
CA SER A 114 13.35 -8.68 29.99
C SER A 114 14.77 -9.26 29.94
N ASN A 115 15.51 -8.99 28.87
CA ASN A 115 16.92 -9.39 28.79
C ASN A 115 17.80 -8.70 29.83
N ARG A 116 17.58 -7.40 30.12
CA ARG A 116 18.29 -6.68 31.17
C ARG A 116 17.98 -7.26 32.55
N GLU A 117 16.71 -7.50 32.85
CA GLU A 117 16.26 -8.08 34.11
C GLU A 117 16.85 -9.48 34.32
N LEU A 118 16.85 -10.34 33.30
CA LEU A 118 17.47 -11.66 33.36
C LEU A 118 18.97 -11.56 33.66
N ARG A 119 19.68 -10.62 33.04
CA ARG A 119 21.11 -10.41 33.28
C ARG A 119 21.38 -9.97 34.71
N ASP A 120 20.59 -9.04 35.23
CA ASP A 120 20.73 -8.59 36.60
C ASP A 120 20.42 -9.70 37.59
N PHE A 121 19.41 -10.52 37.32
CA PHE A 121 19.11 -11.71 38.11
C PHE A 121 20.29 -12.69 38.13
N VAL A 122 20.82 -13.08 36.96
CA VAL A 122 21.98 -13.98 36.86
C VAL A 122 23.20 -13.39 37.56
N ARG A 123 23.47 -12.09 37.38
CA ARG A 123 24.58 -11.38 38.01
C ARG A 123 24.50 -11.40 39.54
N VAL A 124 23.34 -11.09 40.10
CA VAL A 124 23.11 -11.09 41.55
C VAL A 124 23.15 -12.51 42.10
N ALA A 125 22.47 -13.46 41.45
CA ALA A 125 22.43 -14.86 41.86
C ALA A 125 23.82 -15.50 41.86
N SER A 126 24.60 -15.36 40.78
CA SER A 126 25.95 -15.95 40.72
C SER A 126 26.88 -15.36 41.77
N ARG A 127 26.83 -14.04 42.02
CA ARG A 127 27.62 -13.42 43.10
C ARG A 127 27.20 -13.94 44.48
N ALA A 128 25.89 -14.05 44.71
CA ALA A 128 25.35 -14.59 45.96
C ALA A 128 25.73 -16.06 46.19
N LEU A 129 25.98 -16.84 45.12
CA LEU A 129 26.43 -18.24 45.19
C LEU A 129 27.96 -18.37 45.28
N GLN A 130 28.74 -17.41 44.75
CA GLN A 130 30.20 -17.39 44.87
C GLN A 130 30.66 -17.27 46.32
N GLU A 131 29.97 -16.45 47.13
CA GLU A 131 30.31 -16.26 48.54
C GLU A 131 30.19 -17.55 49.39
N PRO A 132 29.08 -18.31 49.36
CA PRO A 132 28.97 -19.58 50.06
C PRO A 132 29.92 -20.65 49.50
N LEU A 133 30.17 -20.70 48.18
CA LEU A 133 31.17 -21.63 47.61
C LEU A 133 32.58 -21.33 48.11
N ARG A 134 32.96 -20.06 48.20
CA ARG A 134 34.24 -19.64 48.78
C ARG A 134 34.34 -20.04 50.25
N LYS A 135 33.28 -19.83 51.04
CA LYS A 135 33.23 -20.25 52.45
C LYS A 135 33.36 -21.78 52.57
N ALA A 136 32.62 -22.54 51.78
CA ALA A 136 32.69 -24.01 51.77
C ALA A 136 34.10 -24.52 51.46
N ARG A 137 34.81 -23.89 50.50
CA ARG A 137 36.21 -24.21 50.20
C ARG A 137 37.12 -23.95 51.39
N THR A 138 37.04 -22.77 52.00
CA THR A 138 37.85 -22.42 53.19
C THR A 138 37.61 -23.37 54.36
N PHE A 139 36.37 -23.79 54.59
CA PHE A 139 36.05 -24.77 55.62
C PHE A 139 36.57 -26.16 55.26
N GLY A 140 36.45 -26.59 54.00
CA GLY A 140 37.05 -27.83 53.50
C GLY A 140 38.57 -27.87 53.70
N ASP A 141 39.28 -26.82 53.28
CA ASP A 141 40.74 -26.70 53.44
C ASP A 141 41.16 -26.76 54.91
N ARG A 142 40.37 -26.14 55.81
CA ARG A 142 40.59 -26.21 57.27
C ARG A 142 40.32 -27.61 57.81
N LEU A 143 39.28 -28.28 57.34
CA LEU A 143 38.94 -29.64 57.74
C LEU A 143 40.06 -30.60 57.32
N ARG A 144 40.57 -30.46 56.08
CA ARG A 144 41.68 -31.24 55.55
C ARG A 144 42.96 -31.00 56.35
N SER A 145 43.35 -29.73 56.57
CA SER A 145 44.60 -29.41 57.24
C SER A 145 44.62 -29.78 58.73
N LYS A 146 43.50 -29.61 59.45
CA LYS A 146 43.47 -29.82 60.91
C LYS A 146 42.98 -31.20 61.34
N TYR A 147 42.16 -31.87 60.52
CA TYR A 147 41.45 -33.09 60.92
C TYR A 147 41.64 -34.27 59.97
N ALA A 148 42.53 -34.19 58.98
CA ALA A 148 42.84 -35.32 58.07
C ALA A 148 43.19 -36.63 58.80
N ASN A 149 43.90 -36.52 59.93
CA ASN A 149 44.35 -37.66 60.74
C ASN A 149 43.23 -38.23 61.65
N VAL A 150 42.13 -37.49 61.83
CA VAL A 150 40.98 -37.86 62.67
C VAL A 150 39.84 -38.41 61.82
N LEU A 151 39.77 -38.01 60.54
CA LEU A 151 38.84 -38.57 59.56
C LEU A 151 39.19 -40.04 59.27
N ASP A 152 38.17 -40.88 59.08
CA ASP A 152 38.33 -42.22 58.55
C ASP A 152 38.52 -42.18 57.02
N ASP A 153 38.78 -43.33 56.39
CA ASP A 153 38.99 -43.40 54.93
C ASP A 153 37.78 -42.86 54.15
N ARG A 154 36.57 -43.10 54.64
CA ARG A 154 35.33 -42.60 54.01
C ARG A 154 35.19 -41.09 54.15
N GLY A 155 35.48 -40.53 55.32
CA GLY A 155 35.47 -39.08 55.55
C GLY A 155 36.48 -38.34 54.68
N ARG A 156 37.68 -38.93 54.47
CA ARG A 156 38.67 -38.40 53.53
C ARG A 156 38.19 -38.42 52.08
N ASP A 157 37.60 -39.53 51.62
CA ASP A 157 37.04 -39.63 50.26
C ASP A 157 35.93 -38.59 50.02
N TYR A 158 34.98 -38.43 50.96
CA TYR A 158 33.93 -37.42 50.83
C TYR A 158 34.49 -35.99 50.76
N LEU A 159 35.48 -35.66 51.61
CA LEU A 159 36.12 -34.36 51.61
C LEU A 159 36.82 -34.08 50.28
N GLU A 160 37.55 -35.05 49.75
CA GLU A 160 38.26 -34.92 48.47
C GLU A 160 37.28 -34.77 47.29
N ARG A 161 36.15 -35.49 47.31
CA ARG A 161 35.09 -35.34 46.29
C ARG A 161 34.43 -33.97 46.35
N MET A 162 34.19 -33.44 47.54
CA MET A 162 33.67 -32.07 47.73
C MET A 162 34.67 -31.02 47.22
N GLU A 163 35.94 -31.13 47.60
CA GLU A 163 37.01 -30.22 47.15
C GLU A 163 37.19 -30.25 45.63
N ARG A 164 36.97 -31.40 44.98
CA ARG A 164 36.96 -31.53 43.51
C ARG A 164 35.70 -30.96 42.85
N ALA A 165 34.58 -30.81 43.58
CA ALA A 165 33.32 -30.30 43.03
C ALA A 165 33.24 -28.76 43.11
N LEU A 166 33.74 -28.15 44.18
CA LEU A 166 33.66 -26.71 44.43
C LEU A 166 34.25 -25.84 43.28
N PRO A 167 35.45 -26.12 42.72
CA PRO A 167 36.00 -25.35 41.60
C PRO A 167 35.17 -25.49 40.31
N ARG A 168 34.63 -26.69 40.05
CA ARG A 168 33.77 -26.93 38.88
C ARG A 168 32.48 -26.10 38.96
N MET A 169 31.89 -25.99 40.15
CA MET A 169 30.72 -25.13 40.36
C MET A 169 31.04 -23.65 40.20
N GLN A 170 32.24 -23.20 40.61
CA GLN A 170 32.69 -21.82 40.41
C GLN A 170 32.82 -21.50 38.92
N ASN A 171 33.47 -22.36 38.15
CA ASN A 171 33.64 -22.17 36.70
C ASN A 171 32.28 -22.13 35.99
N LEU A 172 31.35 -23.03 36.32
CA LEU A 172 30.02 -23.06 35.70
C LEU A 172 29.22 -21.77 35.96
N LEU A 173 29.36 -21.17 37.14
CA LEU A 173 28.75 -19.88 37.46
C LEU A 173 29.37 -18.73 36.65
N GLU A 174 30.69 -18.79 36.41
CA GLU A 174 31.41 -17.81 35.62
C GLU A 174 31.08 -17.91 34.12
N ASP A 175 30.99 -19.13 33.59
CA ASP A 175 30.54 -19.41 32.23
C ASP A 175 29.11 -18.93 31.98
N LEU A 176 28.20 -19.18 32.94
CA LEU A 176 26.84 -18.68 32.87
C LEU A 176 26.77 -17.14 32.88
N LEU A 177 27.62 -16.49 33.68
CA LEU A 177 27.74 -15.03 33.68
C LEU A 177 28.23 -14.51 32.32
N ASN A 178 29.25 -15.14 31.75
CA ASN A 178 29.81 -14.76 30.45
C ASN A 178 28.78 -14.94 29.32
N LEU A 179 28.04 -16.05 29.32
CA LEU A 179 26.97 -16.29 28.36
C LEU A 179 25.89 -15.20 28.43
N SER A 180 25.48 -14.81 29.64
CA SER A 180 24.46 -13.76 29.85
C SER A 180 24.89 -12.37 29.36
N ARG A 181 26.20 -12.13 29.23
CA ARG A 181 26.77 -10.87 28.68
C ARG A 181 26.77 -10.88 27.15
N ILE A 182 27.12 -12.01 26.53
CA ILE A 182 27.28 -12.15 25.08
C ILE A 182 25.94 -12.05 24.33
N THR A 183 24.88 -12.67 24.84
CA THR A 183 23.57 -12.74 24.15
C THR A 183 22.84 -11.41 23.97
N THR A 184 23.33 -10.31 24.54
CA THR A 184 22.62 -9.02 24.51
C THR A 184 23.53 -7.84 24.15
N GLN A 185 24.83 -8.06 24.01
CA GLN A 185 25.69 -7.05 23.43
C GLN A 185 25.49 -7.11 21.92
N VAL A 186 24.70 -6.17 21.39
CA VAL A 186 24.86 -5.76 20.00
C VAL A 186 26.30 -5.27 19.93
N ARG A 187 27.24 -6.15 19.54
CA ARG A 187 28.58 -5.71 19.19
C ARG A 187 28.35 -4.67 18.10
N THR A 188 28.64 -3.41 18.39
CA THR A 188 29.11 -2.50 17.36
C THR A 188 30.25 -3.26 16.71
N LEU A 189 30.00 -3.80 15.52
CA LEU A 189 31.06 -4.36 14.71
C LEU A 189 32.05 -3.22 14.55
N GLU A 190 33.24 -3.38 15.14
CA GLU A 190 34.33 -2.46 14.89
C GLU A 190 34.58 -2.43 13.37
N PRO A 191 35.03 -1.29 12.82
CA PRO A 191 35.31 -1.18 11.39
C PRO A 191 36.21 -2.32 10.92
N ALA A 192 36.07 -2.71 9.65
CA ALA A 192 36.80 -3.83 9.07
C ALA A 192 38.30 -3.75 9.41
N VAL A 193 38.78 -4.73 10.20
CA VAL A 193 40.17 -4.84 10.61
C VAL A 193 40.92 -5.69 9.58
N ASP A 194 42.14 -5.29 9.21
CA ASP A 194 43.00 -6.08 8.33
C ASP A 194 43.43 -7.37 9.04
N PRO A 195 43.09 -8.56 8.52
CA PRO A 195 43.49 -9.84 9.12
C PRO A 195 45.01 -10.00 9.27
N ARG A 196 45.80 -9.31 8.43
CA ARG A 196 47.26 -9.35 8.50
C ARG A 196 47.79 -8.62 9.73
N GLU A 197 47.19 -7.50 10.10
CA GLU A 197 47.56 -6.71 11.27
C GLU A 197 47.29 -7.49 12.58
N VAL A 198 46.12 -8.15 12.66
CA VAL A 198 45.78 -9.03 13.79
C VAL A 198 46.71 -10.24 13.88
N ALA A 199 47.09 -10.82 12.73
CA ALA A 199 48.01 -11.95 12.72
C ALA A 199 49.43 -11.56 13.18
N GLU A 200 49.91 -10.38 12.80
CA GLU A 200 51.21 -9.86 13.23
C GLU A 200 51.23 -9.51 14.72
N GLU A 201 50.15 -8.94 15.26
CA GLU A 201 49.98 -8.68 16.70
C GLU A 201 50.03 -9.98 17.53
N VAL A 202 49.28 -11.00 17.13
CA VAL A 202 49.24 -12.29 17.84
C VAL A 202 50.60 -13.01 17.78
N ILE A 203 51.32 -12.90 16.65
CA ILE A 203 52.66 -13.47 16.51
C ILE A 203 53.67 -12.72 17.39
N SER A 204 53.53 -11.40 17.52
CA SER A 204 54.36 -10.57 18.39
C SER A 204 54.14 -10.87 19.88
N ASP A 205 52.90 -11.12 20.30
CA ASP A 205 52.56 -11.45 21.70
C ASP A 205 53.01 -12.85 22.14
N LEU A 206 53.29 -13.73 21.18
CA LEU A 206 53.83 -15.08 21.40
C LEU A 206 55.37 -15.13 21.40
N GLY A 207 56.04 -13.98 21.24
CA GLY A 207 57.50 -13.81 21.25
C GLY A 207 58.10 -13.52 22.61
#